data_AF-A0A917VBB6-F1
#
_entry.id   AF-A0A917VBB6-F1
#
_cell.length_a   1.000
_cell.length_b   1.000
_cell.length_c   1.000
_cell.angle_alpha   90.00
_cell.angle_beta   90.00
_cell.angle_gamma   90.00
#
_symmetry.space_group_name_H-M   'P 1'
#
loop_
_entity.id
_entity.type
_entity.pdbx_description
1 polymer ?
#
loop_
_entity_poly.entity_id
_entity_poly.type
_entity_poly.pdbx_seq_one_letter_code
_entity_poly.pdbx_strand_id
1 'polypeptide(L)'
;MTTRDVAQAAGVSLGVVHYCFENKDALMTELVKALSMELRDSVDADDSVWADAGTGIEALQKLVRNGLELMWRNIEATPERQLLTYETTTYALREGEATPAKIAIAREQYGFNDATVADVISHCTDATSTRFTTPVTVLSRFILNMIDGMVLRWLVDDDSEAVAAQLDLLAEMVAAHADSL
;
A
#
# COMPACT_ATOMS: atom_id res chain seq x y z
N MET A 1 21.53 0.80 6.68
CA MET A 1 21.12 1.47 5.44
C MET A 1 22.12 2.52 4.95
N THR A 2 22.82 2.22 3.86
CA THR A 2 23.70 3.12 3.10
C THR A 2 23.02 3.54 1.78
N THR A 3 23.51 4.59 1.10
CA THR A 3 23.02 4.97 -0.24
C THR A 3 23.19 3.85 -1.28
N ARG A 4 24.11 2.91 -1.04
CA ARG A 4 24.33 1.73 -1.89
C ARG A 4 23.22 0.69 -1.76
N ASP A 5 22.74 0.45 -0.54
CA ASP A 5 21.65 -0.50 -0.27
C ASP A 5 20.35 -0.01 -0.95
N VAL A 6 20.14 1.31 -0.92
CA VAL A 6 18.98 1.97 -1.54
C VAL A 6 19.04 1.90 -3.07
N ALA A 7 20.22 2.14 -3.65
CA ALA A 7 20.44 2.03 -5.10
C ALA A 7 20.14 0.60 -5.60
N GLN A 8 20.55 -0.42 -4.83
CA GLN A 8 20.32 -1.82 -5.14
C GLN A 8 18.84 -2.19 -5.08
N ALA A 9 18.11 -1.76 -4.04
CA ALA A 9 16.66 -2.01 -3.92
C ALA A 9 15.83 -1.32 -5.01
N ALA A 10 16.28 -0.16 -5.47
CA ALA A 10 15.66 0.64 -6.52
C ALA A 10 16.08 0.22 -7.95
N GLY A 11 16.99 -0.74 -8.12
CA GLY A 11 17.46 -1.20 -9.43
C GLY A 11 18.26 -0.16 -10.23
N VAL A 12 18.84 0.86 -9.59
CA VAL A 12 19.59 1.95 -10.23
C VAL A 12 21.04 2.00 -9.76
N SER A 13 21.92 2.63 -10.55
CA SER A 13 23.33 2.77 -10.17
C SER A 13 23.53 3.81 -9.05
N LEU A 14 24.51 3.58 -8.18
CA LEU A 14 24.90 4.52 -7.11
C LEU A 14 25.23 5.93 -7.64
N GLY A 15 25.74 6.04 -8.87
CA GLY A 15 26.02 7.32 -9.52
C GLY A 15 24.77 8.11 -9.90
N VAL A 16 23.69 7.43 -10.31
CA VAL A 16 22.37 8.05 -10.60
C VAL A 16 21.73 8.55 -9.30
N VAL A 17 21.86 7.78 -8.23
CA VAL A 17 21.40 8.17 -6.89
C VAL A 17 22.08 9.45 -6.39
N HIS A 18 23.40 9.56 -6.52
CA HIS A 18 24.12 10.76 -6.11
C HIS A 18 23.93 11.98 -7.04
N TYR A 19 23.55 11.75 -8.30
CA TYR A 19 23.29 12.82 -9.26
C TYR A 19 21.87 13.41 -9.12
N CYS A 20 20.88 12.58 -8.78
CA CYS A 20 19.48 13.00 -8.68
C CYS A 20 19.07 13.51 -7.29
N PHE A 21 19.82 13.17 -6.22
CA PHE A 21 19.39 13.44 -4.84
C PHE A 21 20.47 14.17 -4.04
N GLU A 22 20.11 15.34 -3.52
CA GLU A 22 21.01 16.21 -2.74
C GLU A 22 21.44 15.59 -1.41
N ASN A 23 20.64 14.67 -0.86
CA ASN A 23 20.98 13.92 0.35
C ASN A 23 20.20 12.59 0.42
N LYS A 24 20.61 11.74 1.37
CA LYS A 24 20.01 10.43 1.61
C LYS A 24 18.50 10.52 1.89
N ASP A 25 18.03 11.59 2.52
CA ASP A 25 16.61 11.75 2.88
C ASP A 25 15.74 12.03 1.64
N ALA A 26 16.24 12.82 0.68
CA ALA A 26 15.57 13.06 -0.60
C ALA A 26 15.47 11.78 -1.45
N LEU A 27 16.51 10.96 -1.47
CA LEU A 27 16.51 9.65 -2.13
C LEU A 27 15.48 8.70 -1.52
N MET A 28 15.42 8.62 -0.19
CA MET A 28 14.45 7.74 0.46
C MET A 28 13.01 8.18 0.19
N THR A 29 12.77 9.49 0.12
CA THR A 29 11.45 10.06 -0.17
C THR A 29 10.95 9.63 -1.54
N GLU A 30 11.76 9.85 -2.59
CA GLU A 30 11.36 9.48 -3.94
C GLU A 30 11.31 7.97 -4.15
N LEU A 31 12.12 7.20 -3.42
CA LEU A 31 12.00 5.74 -3.46
C LEU A 31 10.66 5.28 -2.89
N VAL A 32 10.25 5.77 -1.72
CA VAL A 32 8.97 5.34 -1.13
C VAL A 32 7.79 5.82 -1.97
N LYS A 33 7.86 7.02 -2.58
CA LYS A 33 6.87 7.47 -3.58
C LYS A 33 6.80 6.54 -4.78
N ALA A 34 7.95 6.19 -5.37
CA ALA A 34 8.01 5.29 -6.52
C ALA A 34 7.44 3.90 -6.20
N LEU A 35 7.74 3.36 -5.01
CA LEU A 35 7.21 2.06 -4.57
C LEU A 35 5.69 2.08 -4.39
N SER A 36 5.12 3.16 -3.84
CA SER A 36 3.67 3.31 -3.75
C SER A 36 2.99 3.51 -5.10
N MET A 37 3.63 4.22 -6.04
CA MET A 37 3.12 4.39 -7.40
C MET A 37 3.12 3.06 -8.16
N GLU A 38 4.19 2.27 -8.06
CA GLU A 38 4.29 0.94 -8.67
C GLU A 38 3.20 -0.01 -8.15
N LEU A 39 2.90 0.06 -6.84
CA LEU A 39 1.81 -0.71 -6.26
C LEU A 39 0.43 -0.28 -6.78
N ARG A 40 0.18 1.02 -6.94
CA ARG A 40 -1.06 1.51 -7.54
C ARG A 40 -1.19 1.09 -9.00
N ASP A 41 -0.15 1.36 -9.79
CA ASP A 41 -0.15 1.10 -11.22
C ASP A 41 -0.32 -0.40 -11.52
N SER A 42 0.14 -1.28 -10.62
CA SER A 42 -0.09 -2.73 -10.72
C SER A 42 -1.56 -3.12 -10.56
N VAL A 43 -2.33 -2.40 -9.74
CA VAL A 43 -3.77 -2.63 -9.52
C VAL A 43 -4.60 -2.00 -10.64
N ASP A 44 -4.20 -0.82 -11.11
CA ASP A 44 -4.86 -0.10 -12.20
C ASP A 44 -4.66 -0.80 -13.56
N ALA A 45 -3.53 -1.51 -13.77
CA ALA A 45 -3.19 -2.12 -15.05
C ALA A 45 -3.91 -3.45 -15.35
N ASP A 46 -4.53 -4.08 -14.35
CA ASP A 46 -5.25 -5.34 -14.54
C ASP A 46 -6.76 -5.10 -14.73
N ASP A 47 -7.13 -4.70 -15.95
CA ASP A 47 -8.53 -4.52 -16.37
C ASP A 47 -9.40 -5.77 -16.11
N SER A 48 -8.79 -6.96 -15.98
CA SER A 48 -9.52 -8.20 -15.71
C SER A 48 -10.11 -8.26 -14.30
N VAL A 49 -9.57 -7.48 -13.35
CA VAL A 49 -10.11 -7.38 -11.98
C VAL A 49 -11.51 -6.78 -12.00
N TRP A 50 -11.75 -5.81 -12.88
CA TRP A 50 -12.99 -5.05 -12.99
C TRP A 50 -14.02 -5.70 -13.93
N ALA A 51 -13.56 -6.55 -14.84
CA ALA A 51 -14.40 -7.27 -15.78
C ALA A 51 -15.31 -8.28 -15.05
N ASP A 52 -16.62 -8.24 -15.32
CA ASP A 52 -17.61 -9.17 -14.75
C ASP A 52 -17.68 -9.15 -13.21
N ALA A 53 -17.48 -7.97 -12.60
CA ALA A 53 -17.54 -7.80 -11.15
C ALA A 53 -18.87 -8.27 -10.53
N GLY A 54 -19.97 -8.18 -11.28
CA GLY A 54 -21.33 -8.42 -10.79
C GLY A 54 -21.87 -7.22 -10.01
N THR A 55 -22.95 -7.42 -9.25
CA THR A 55 -23.60 -6.36 -8.46
C THR A 55 -23.89 -6.80 -7.04
N GLY A 56 -23.94 -5.86 -6.11
CA GLY A 56 -24.28 -6.09 -4.70
C GLY A 56 -23.07 -6.39 -3.81
N ILE A 57 -23.35 -6.72 -2.55
CA ILE A 57 -22.32 -6.84 -1.50
C ILE A 57 -21.35 -8.00 -1.75
N GLU A 58 -21.85 -9.14 -2.25
CA GLU A 58 -21.00 -10.28 -2.58
C GLU A 58 -20.00 -9.96 -3.70
N ALA A 59 -20.45 -9.21 -4.71
CA ALA A 59 -19.60 -8.70 -5.79
C ALA A 59 -18.53 -7.74 -5.26
N LEU A 60 -18.92 -6.82 -4.36
CA LEU A 60 -17.99 -5.89 -3.71
C LEU A 60 -16.91 -6.64 -2.92
N GLN A 61 -17.30 -7.61 -2.09
CA GLN A 61 -16.37 -8.41 -1.30
C GLN A 61 -15.35 -9.11 -2.19
N LYS A 62 -15.82 -9.76 -3.27
CA LYS A 62 -14.96 -10.47 -4.22
C LYS A 62 -13.98 -9.51 -4.90
N LEU A 63 -14.45 -8.34 -5.32
CA LEU A 63 -13.65 -7.34 -6.00
C LEU A 63 -12.56 -6.75 -5.08
N VAL A 64 -12.93 -6.41 -3.84
CA VAL A 64 -11.97 -5.97 -2.80
C VAL A 64 -10.93 -7.07 -2.54
N ARG A 65 -11.36 -8.33 -2.39
CA ARG A 65 -10.44 -9.46 -2.16
C ARG A 65 -9.44 -9.64 -3.31
N ASN A 66 -9.90 -9.51 -4.55
CA ASN A 66 -9.04 -9.58 -5.73
C ASN A 66 -8.02 -8.44 -5.77
N GLY A 67 -8.43 -7.21 -5.45
CA GLY A 67 -7.51 -6.07 -5.35
C GLY A 67 -6.45 -6.27 -4.25
N LEU A 68 -6.87 -6.78 -3.09
CA LEU A 68 -5.96 -7.13 -1.99
C LEU A 68 -4.96 -8.23 -2.40
N GLU A 69 -5.41 -9.25 -3.14
CA GLU A 69 -4.54 -10.33 -3.65
C GLU A 69 -3.45 -9.79 -4.57
N LEU A 70 -3.85 -8.95 -5.53
CA LEU A 70 -2.96 -8.41 -6.54
C LEU A 70 -1.86 -7.55 -5.91
N MET A 71 -2.27 -6.69 -4.98
CA MET A 71 -1.35 -5.92 -4.15
C MET A 71 -0.41 -6.83 -3.34
N TRP A 72 -0.94 -7.88 -2.70
CA TRP A 72 -0.14 -8.78 -1.87
C TRP A 72 0.94 -9.50 -2.68
N ARG A 73 0.64 -9.96 -3.90
CA ARG A 73 1.63 -10.61 -4.77
C ARG A 73 2.84 -9.71 -5.06
N ASN A 74 2.63 -8.41 -5.20
CA ASN A 74 3.73 -7.46 -5.41
C ASN A 74 4.56 -7.26 -4.14
N ILE A 75 3.91 -7.22 -2.98
CA ILE A 75 4.58 -7.17 -1.67
C ILE A 75 5.44 -8.43 -1.47
N GLU A 76 4.84 -9.62 -1.66
CA GLU A 76 5.49 -10.91 -1.49
C GLU A 76 6.66 -11.12 -2.46
N ALA A 77 6.55 -10.61 -3.70
CA ALA A 77 7.64 -10.64 -4.67
C ALA A 77 8.80 -9.70 -4.30
N THR A 78 8.60 -8.75 -3.37
CA THR A 78 9.59 -7.71 -3.06
C THR A 78 9.79 -7.45 -1.55
N PRO A 79 10.09 -8.47 -0.72
CA PRO A 79 10.19 -8.33 0.73
C PRO A 79 11.24 -7.31 1.18
N GLU A 80 12.39 -7.27 0.51
CA GLU A 80 13.47 -6.32 0.80
C GLU A 80 13.05 -4.86 0.60
N ARG A 81 12.13 -4.60 -0.35
CA ARG A 81 11.57 -3.25 -0.56
C ARG A 81 10.68 -2.84 0.61
N GLN A 82 9.93 -3.77 1.19
CA GLN A 82 9.08 -3.50 2.36
C GLN A 82 9.91 -3.19 3.61
N LEU A 83 10.96 -3.98 3.86
CA LEU A 83 11.93 -3.71 4.94
C LEU A 83 12.52 -2.30 4.81
N LEU A 84 12.89 -1.92 3.58
CA LEU A 84 13.44 -0.59 3.31
C LEU A 84 12.44 0.54 3.60
N THR A 85 11.15 0.36 3.28
CA THR A 85 10.08 1.31 3.61
C THR A 85 9.93 1.48 5.12
N TYR A 86 10.00 0.39 5.90
CA TYR A 86 9.96 0.46 7.38
C TYR A 86 11.19 1.15 7.97
N GLU A 87 12.39 0.80 7.50
CA GLU A 87 13.63 1.46 7.95
C GLU A 87 13.58 2.96 7.68
N THR A 88 13.08 3.36 6.52
CA THR A 88 12.92 4.76 6.13
C THR A 88 11.95 5.49 7.05
N THR A 89 10.77 4.92 7.23
CA THR A 89 9.70 5.53 8.02
C THR A 89 10.14 5.66 9.47
N THR A 90 10.70 4.61 10.06
CA THR A 90 11.17 4.63 11.45
C THR A 90 12.37 5.56 11.66
N TYR A 91 13.27 5.67 10.68
CA TYR A 91 14.35 6.66 10.71
C TYR A 91 13.79 8.10 10.67
N ALA A 92 12.88 8.40 9.75
CA ALA A 92 12.26 9.71 9.62
C ALA A 92 11.50 10.13 10.89
N LEU A 93 10.79 9.20 11.53
CA LEU A 93 10.08 9.46 12.79
C LEU A 93 11.04 9.77 13.95
N ARG A 94 12.15 9.03 14.07
CA ARG A 94 13.17 9.26 15.12
C ARG A 94 13.88 10.60 14.93
N GLU A 95 14.30 10.90 13.70
CA GLU A 95 15.00 12.16 13.39
C GLU A 95 14.05 13.37 13.37
N GLY A 96 12.76 13.10 13.16
CA GLY A 96 11.68 14.05 13.15
C GLY A 96 11.55 14.91 14.39
N GLU A 97 11.91 14.35 15.55
CA GLU A 97 11.95 15.08 16.82
C GLU A 97 12.95 16.25 16.77
N ALA A 98 14.07 16.08 16.06
CA ALA A 98 15.08 17.12 15.87
C ALA A 98 14.85 17.96 14.59
N THR A 99 14.23 17.38 13.57
CA THR A 99 14.01 18.02 12.25
C THR A 99 12.56 17.80 11.77
N PRO A 100 11.63 18.71 12.09
CA PRO A 100 10.20 18.54 11.77
C PRO A 100 9.87 18.32 10.28
N ALA A 101 10.71 18.82 9.37
CA ALA A 101 10.56 18.60 7.93
C ALA A 101 10.64 17.10 7.53
N LYS A 102 11.36 16.27 8.30
CA LYS A 102 11.47 14.83 8.04
C LYS A 102 10.17 14.07 8.33
N ILE A 103 9.38 14.53 9.31
CA ILE A 103 8.05 13.96 9.60
C ILE A 103 7.06 14.32 8.50
N ALA A 104 7.18 15.50 7.89
CA ALA A 104 6.27 15.93 6.83
C ALA A 104 6.30 14.98 5.63
N ILE A 105 7.48 14.48 5.27
CA ILE A 105 7.67 13.49 4.21
C ILE A 105 6.91 12.19 4.52
N ALA A 106 7.08 11.63 5.72
CA ALA A 106 6.38 10.42 6.11
C ALA A 106 4.85 10.63 6.12
N ARG A 107 4.38 11.81 6.55
CA ARG A 107 2.95 12.16 6.52
C ARG A 107 2.40 12.28 5.10
N GLU A 108 3.14 12.92 4.20
CA GLU A 108 2.77 13.05 2.79
C GLU A 108 2.62 11.67 2.15
N GLN A 109 3.58 10.78 2.42
CA GLN A 109 3.55 9.41 1.93
C GLN A 109 2.32 8.63 2.39
N TYR A 110 2.08 8.60 3.71
CA TYR A 110 0.91 7.91 4.26
C TYR A 110 -0.39 8.54 3.77
N GLY A 111 -0.43 9.86 3.59
CA GLY A 111 -1.58 10.55 3.00
C GLY A 111 -1.82 10.15 1.53
N PHE A 112 -0.77 9.98 0.73
CA PHE A 112 -0.88 9.49 -0.64
C PHE A 112 -1.40 8.04 -0.69
N ASN A 113 -0.90 7.17 0.20
CA ASN A 113 -1.39 5.80 0.31
C ASN A 113 -2.87 5.77 0.73
N ASP A 114 -3.25 6.55 1.75
CA ASP A 114 -4.64 6.67 2.22
C ASP A 114 -5.58 7.09 1.09
N ALA A 115 -5.17 8.06 0.27
CA ALA A 115 -5.92 8.54 -0.89
C ALA A 115 -6.01 7.47 -1.99
N THR A 116 -4.92 6.77 -2.28
CA THR A 116 -4.88 5.71 -3.28
C THR A 116 -5.86 4.58 -2.93
N VAL A 117 -5.84 4.11 -1.67
CA VAL A 117 -6.78 3.07 -1.22
C VAL A 117 -8.22 3.59 -1.24
N ALA A 118 -8.45 4.85 -0.86
CA ALA A 118 -9.77 5.47 -0.93
C ALA A 118 -10.32 5.50 -2.36
N ASP A 119 -9.49 5.84 -3.35
CA ASP A 119 -9.88 5.84 -4.76
C ASP A 119 -10.22 4.42 -5.22
N VAL A 120 -9.37 3.42 -4.93
CA VAL A 120 -9.61 2.02 -5.34
C VAL A 120 -10.91 1.47 -4.77
N ILE A 121 -11.17 1.65 -3.47
CA ILE A 121 -12.40 1.12 -2.86
C ILE A 121 -13.65 1.87 -3.34
N SER A 122 -13.53 3.15 -3.70
CA SER A 122 -14.63 3.92 -4.30
C SER A 122 -14.98 3.38 -5.70
N HIS A 123 -13.97 3.09 -6.52
CA HIS A 123 -14.19 2.41 -7.80
C HIS A 123 -14.85 1.04 -7.63
N CYS A 124 -14.52 0.30 -6.55
CA CYS A 124 -15.18 -0.96 -6.25
C CYS A 124 -16.68 -0.78 -5.98
N THR A 125 -17.06 0.27 -5.24
CA THR A 125 -18.49 0.55 -4.99
C THR A 125 -19.25 0.94 -6.25
N ASP A 126 -18.62 1.74 -7.12
CA ASP A 126 -19.20 2.13 -8.41
C ASP A 126 -19.40 0.92 -9.33
N ALA A 127 -18.38 0.06 -9.45
CA ALA A 127 -18.41 -1.13 -10.28
C ALA A 127 -19.48 -2.15 -9.86
N THR A 128 -19.85 -2.17 -8.57
CA THR A 128 -20.74 -3.18 -7.99
C THR A 128 -22.12 -2.64 -7.61
N SER A 129 -22.41 -1.38 -7.91
CA SER A 129 -23.67 -0.72 -7.52
C SER A 129 -23.94 -0.81 -6.01
N THR A 130 -22.91 -0.52 -5.21
CA THR A 130 -22.97 -0.48 -3.75
C THR A 130 -22.57 0.90 -3.23
N ARG A 131 -22.74 1.15 -1.94
CA ARG A 131 -22.21 2.33 -1.25
C ARG A 131 -21.68 1.94 0.12
N PHE A 132 -20.58 2.55 0.54
CA PHE A 132 -20.15 2.43 1.93
C PHE A 132 -21.07 3.22 2.87
N THR A 133 -21.43 2.62 3.99
CA THR A 133 -22.14 3.26 5.11
C THR A 133 -21.16 3.93 6.08
N THR A 134 -19.88 3.59 5.98
CA THR A 134 -18.76 4.19 6.74
C THR A 134 -17.98 5.14 5.83
N PRO A 135 -17.46 6.28 6.34
CA PRO A 135 -16.66 7.19 5.52
C PRO A 135 -15.48 6.47 4.87
N VAL A 136 -15.31 6.66 3.56
CA VAL A 136 -14.25 6.04 2.75
C VAL A 136 -12.87 6.29 3.36
N THR A 137 -12.61 7.49 3.89
CA THR A 137 -11.34 7.85 4.54
C THR A 137 -11.05 7.07 5.82
N VAL A 138 -12.09 6.60 6.52
CA VAL A 138 -11.94 5.74 7.70
C VAL A 138 -11.61 4.31 7.25
N LEU A 139 -12.32 3.81 6.23
CA LEU A 139 -12.09 2.48 5.67
C LEU A 139 -10.71 2.37 5.02
N SER A 140 -10.27 3.36 4.24
CA SER A 140 -8.96 3.31 3.56
C SER A 140 -7.81 3.26 4.56
N ARG A 141 -7.86 4.08 5.60
CA ARG A 141 -6.88 4.06 6.69
C ARG A 141 -6.92 2.75 7.47
N PHE A 142 -8.10 2.19 7.72
CA PHE A 142 -8.24 0.90 8.38
C PHE A 142 -7.60 -0.23 7.56
N ILE A 143 -7.89 -0.28 6.26
CA ILE A 143 -7.31 -1.26 5.32
C ILE A 143 -5.78 -1.18 5.33
N LEU A 144 -5.21 0.03 5.23
CA LEU A 144 -3.75 0.20 5.26
C LEU A 144 -3.12 -0.21 6.58
N ASN A 145 -3.72 0.11 7.73
CA ASN A 145 -3.21 -0.35 9.02
C ASN A 145 -3.18 -1.88 9.11
N MET A 146 -4.19 -2.55 8.55
CA MET A 146 -4.26 -4.01 8.52
C MET A 146 -3.17 -4.58 7.61
N ILE A 147 -2.97 -4.01 6.42
CA ILE A 147 -1.90 -4.41 5.49
C ILE A 147 -0.52 -4.20 6.12
N ASP A 148 -0.24 -3.03 6.69
CA ASP A 148 1.03 -2.72 7.36
C ASP A 148 1.35 -3.75 8.46
N GLY A 149 0.34 -4.19 9.21
CA GLY A 149 0.48 -5.22 10.23
C GLY A 149 0.73 -6.61 9.64
N MET A 150 0.01 -6.99 8.58
CA MET A 150 0.17 -8.27 7.87
C MET A 150 1.57 -8.39 7.26
N VAL A 151 2.04 -7.34 6.55
CA VAL A 151 3.36 -7.30 5.93
C VAL A 151 4.45 -7.49 6.99
N LEU A 152 4.41 -6.71 8.07
CA LEU A 152 5.42 -6.81 9.12
C LEU A 152 5.41 -8.19 9.79
N ARG A 153 4.23 -8.79 9.99
CA ARG A 153 4.12 -10.13 10.59
C ARG A 153 4.66 -11.21 9.64
N TRP A 154 4.28 -11.16 8.37
CA TRP A 154 4.74 -12.08 7.34
C TRP A 154 6.26 -12.01 7.14
N LEU A 155 6.87 -10.83 7.20
CA LEU A 155 8.34 -10.69 7.17
C LEU A 155 9.05 -11.42 8.33
N VAL A 156 8.33 -11.76 9.41
CA VAL A 156 8.88 -12.49 10.58
C VAL A 156 8.70 -14.01 10.44
N ASP A 157 7.55 -14.47 9.96
CA ASP A 157 7.20 -15.90 9.97
C ASP A 157 7.06 -16.55 8.59
N ASP A 158 7.13 -15.79 7.49
CA ASP A 158 7.03 -16.24 6.10
C ASP A 158 5.74 -17.05 5.82
N ASP A 159 4.67 -16.77 6.56
CA ASP A 159 3.41 -17.52 6.50
C ASP A 159 2.40 -16.87 5.53
N SER A 160 2.61 -17.07 4.23
CA SER A 160 1.72 -16.55 3.19
C SER A 160 0.31 -17.16 3.23
N GLU A 161 0.14 -18.36 3.78
CA GLU A 161 -1.18 -18.98 3.96
C GLU A 161 -2.00 -18.25 5.02
N ALA A 162 -1.36 -17.89 6.14
CA ALA A 162 -1.98 -17.07 7.17
C ALA A 162 -2.35 -15.67 6.65
N VAL A 163 -1.56 -15.10 5.73
CA VAL A 163 -1.92 -13.83 5.09
C VAL A 163 -3.14 -13.98 4.19
N ALA A 164 -3.20 -15.01 3.34
CA ALA A 164 -4.35 -15.24 2.47
C ALA A 164 -5.68 -15.28 3.25
N ALA A 165 -5.70 -15.99 4.38
CA ALA A 165 -6.86 -16.04 5.27
C ALA A 165 -7.21 -14.67 5.90
N GLN A 166 -6.21 -13.84 6.18
CA GLN A 166 -6.41 -12.48 6.70
C GLN A 166 -6.91 -11.51 5.63
N LEU A 167 -6.52 -11.69 4.37
CA LEU A 167 -7.05 -10.92 3.23
C LEU A 167 -8.53 -11.25 2.99
N ASP A 168 -8.93 -12.53 3.12
CA ASP A 168 -10.34 -12.94 3.07
C ASP A 168 -11.15 -12.23 4.15
N LEU A 169 -10.66 -12.29 5.40
CA LEU A 169 -11.31 -11.64 6.54
C LEU A 169 -11.37 -10.11 6.39
N LEU A 170 -10.31 -9.48 5.85
CA LEU A 170 -10.30 -8.04 5.60
C LEU A 170 -11.34 -7.66 4.54
N ALA A 171 -11.45 -8.43 3.45
CA ALA A 171 -12.46 -8.18 2.42
C ALA A 171 -13.89 -8.31 2.97
N GLU A 172 -14.15 -9.34 3.79
CA GLU A 172 -15.43 -9.50 4.50
C GLU A 172 -15.75 -8.29 5.37
N MET A 173 -14.80 -7.83 6.18
CA MET A 173 -14.99 -6.66 7.05
C MET A 173 -15.29 -5.40 6.24
N VAL A 174 -14.56 -5.15 5.15
CA VAL A 174 -14.80 -3.97 4.29
C VAL A 174 -16.19 -4.03 3.66
N ALA A 175 -16.60 -5.18 3.14
CA ALA A 175 -17.91 -5.36 2.53
C ALA A 175 -19.07 -5.24 3.54
N ALA A 176 -18.85 -5.62 4.79
CA ALA A 176 -19.83 -5.45 5.88
C ALA A 176 -20.16 -3.97 6.18
N HIS A 177 -19.30 -3.04 5.75
CA HIS A 177 -19.53 -1.60 5.83
C HIS A 177 -20.20 -1.02 4.59
N ALA A 178 -20.85 -1.83 3.75
CA ALA A 178 -21.55 -1.39 2.55
C ALA A 178 -23.02 -1.83 2.50
N ASP A 179 -23.82 -1.05 1.79
CA ASP A 179 -25.20 -1.36 1.39
C ASP A 179 -25.29 -1.44 -0.15
N SER A 180 -26.27 -2.20 -0.65
CA SER A 180 -26.66 -2.10 -2.06
C SER A 180 -27.31 -0.75 -2.35
N LEU A 181 -27.10 -0.22 -3.56
CA LEU A 181 -27.76 0.99 -4.05
C LEU A 181 -29.24 0.75 -4.40
#